data_AF-A0A7W2F7C5-F1
#
_entry.id   AF-A0A7W2F7C5-F1
#
_cell.length_a   1.000
_cell.length_b   1.000
_cell.length_c   1.000
_cell.angle_alpha   90.00
_cell.angle_beta   90.00
_cell.angle_gamma   90.00
#
_symmetry.space_group_name_H-M   'P 1'
#
loop_
_entity.id
_entity.type
_entity.pdbx_description
1 polymer ?
#
loop_
_entity_poly.entity_id
_entity_poly.type
_entity_poly.pdbx_seq_one_letter_code
_entity_poly.pdbx_strand_id
1 'polypeptide(L)'
;MPHSGQQPGAPRRQIAKPWAAMTAVLLLSACSMFKTAPPAPAPTITRPAPAPEPVVVTARMLEARDTVSRMVATQERLYQIVAPLLINNADLCRTHAHELLGFTAKNKYSYPGEFADAAQAALGYGEQLQVSGVLPGSGAARAGLRKGDELVSVEAQPLPTGPNAETQAARILGPLVGRHSALSITVRRGSAVRAITVPVTRACAFKVDLGNADNINSYSDGQRVLITRGMVNFAQSDEAIAFVLAKDIAHNVLGHANTTRQAYTVGGMIDNLVAVRPDTSLLIGSAGIKPVPQDLDAAADYLALYLLARAGYNIEHAHAFWQRLAGQYPPTVLNGYTAIHPATSYRLGVIDKTVAEIKAKQAARKPLLP
;
A
#
# COMPACT_ATOMS: atom_id res chain seq x y z
N MET A 1 66.28 -21.76 -7.29
CA MET A 1 67.40 -21.67 -6.35
C MET A 1 66.88 -22.04 -4.96
N PRO A 2 67.33 -23.17 -4.40
CA PRO A 2 66.82 -23.76 -3.18
C PRO A 2 67.82 -23.65 -2.01
N HIS A 3 67.34 -23.79 -0.77
CA HIS A 3 68.10 -24.27 0.39
C HIS A 3 67.08 -24.89 1.36
N SER A 4 67.00 -26.23 1.50
CA SER A 4 67.79 -27.13 2.37
C SER A 4 67.48 -26.91 3.87
N GLY A 5 67.20 -27.90 4.73
CA GLY A 5 67.48 -29.35 4.67
C GLY A 5 66.52 -30.17 5.57
N GLN A 6 66.39 -31.47 5.30
CA GLN A 6 67.00 -32.62 6.02
C GLN A 6 66.37 -32.87 7.41
N GLN A 7 65.48 -33.87 7.60
CA GLN A 7 65.70 -35.33 7.86
C GLN A 7 66.47 -35.64 9.16
N PRO A 8 66.40 -36.85 9.78
CA PRO A 8 65.48 -38.01 9.65
C PRO A 8 65.10 -38.65 11.03
N GLY A 9 64.37 -39.79 11.04
CA GLY A 9 64.42 -40.72 12.20
C GLY A 9 63.20 -41.63 12.42
N ALA A 10 63.23 -42.84 11.87
CA ALA A 10 62.38 -43.99 12.23
C ALA A 10 63.04 -44.82 13.37
N PRO A 11 62.66 -46.09 13.67
CA PRO A 11 61.37 -46.70 14.05
C PRO A 11 61.51 -47.53 15.37
N ARG A 12 60.42 -48.06 15.97
CA ARG A 12 60.43 -49.26 16.88
C ARG A 12 59.00 -49.74 17.15
N ARG A 13 58.55 -50.84 16.54
CA ARG A 13 58.59 -52.27 16.97
C ARG A 13 57.78 -52.61 18.24
N GLN A 14 56.69 -53.35 18.00
CA GLN A 14 56.17 -54.57 18.65
C GLN A 14 56.38 -54.78 20.17
N ILE A 15 55.33 -55.24 20.86
CA ILE A 15 55.25 -56.58 21.50
C ILE A 15 53.81 -56.79 22.00
N ALA A 16 53.36 -58.03 21.89
CA ALA A 16 52.03 -58.51 22.25
C ALA A 16 51.97 -59.12 23.66
N LYS A 17 50.72 -59.39 24.10
CA LYS A 17 50.26 -60.53 24.93
C LYS A 17 50.37 -60.38 26.47
N PRO A 18 49.69 -61.25 27.25
CA PRO A 18 48.36 -61.02 27.83
C PRO A 18 48.42 -61.09 29.38
N TRP A 19 47.29 -61.01 30.11
CA TRP A 19 47.06 -61.82 31.32
C TRP A 19 45.66 -61.60 31.88
N ALA A 20 44.96 -62.72 32.06
CA ALA A 20 43.84 -62.88 32.98
C ALA A 20 44.41 -63.18 34.37
N ALA A 21 43.75 -62.71 35.44
CA ALA A 21 43.48 -63.50 36.64
C ALA A 21 42.85 -62.66 37.78
N MET A 22 41.82 -63.27 38.38
CA MET A 22 41.52 -63.32 39.82
C MET A 22 40.89 -62.11 40.54
N THR A 23 39.57 -62.23 40.70
CA THR A 23 38.83 -62.27 41.99
C THR A 23 39.54 -61.78 43.26
N ALA A 24 38.95 -60.79 43.92
CA ALA A 24 38.85 -60.75 45.38
C ALA A 24 37.62 -59.91 45.80
N VAL A 25 36.66 -60.58 46.43
CA VAL A 25 35.51 -60.00 47.13
C VAL A 25 36.01 -59.36 48.42
N LEU A 26 35.65 -58.10 48.67
CA LEU A 26 35.73 -57.47 49.98
C LEU A 26 34.39 -56.82 50.28
N LEU A 27 33.67 -57.46 51.21
CA LEU A 27 32.47 -56.98 51.87
C LEU A 27 32.84 -55.78 52.76
N LEU A 28 32.19 -54.63 52.52
CA LEU A 28 32.13 -53.54 53.49
C LEU A 28 30.66 -53.15 53.72
N SER A 29 30.25 -53.46 54.94
CA SER A 29 28.99 -53.18 55.58
C SER A 29 28.76 -51.65 55.65
N ALA A 30 27.70 -51.16 55.01
CA ALA A 30 27.21 -49.81 55.22
C ALA A 30 25.89 -49.86 55.98
N CYS A 31 25.90 -49.32 57.20
CA CYS A 31 24.73 -49.11 58.03
C CYS A 31 23.66 -48.30 57.27
N SER A 32 22.45 -48.86 57.16
CA SER A 32 21.28 -48.15 56.63
C SER A 32 20.77 -47.14 57.67
N MET A 33 21.18 -45.88 57.56
CA MET A 33 20.43 -44.78 58.15
C MET A 33 19.29 -44.40 57.21
N PHE A 34 18.07 -44.84 57.52
CA PHE A 34 16.85 -44.35 56.88
C PHE A 34 16.67 -42.86 57.23
N LYS A 35 17.05 -41.97 56.32
CA LYS A 35 16.49 -40.61 56.30
C LYS A 35 15.10 -40.72 55.66
N THR A 36 14.06 -40.40 56.41
CA THR A 36 12.72 -40.19 55.88
C THR A 36 12.78 -39.04 54.87
N ALA A 37 12.47 -39.35 53.60
CA ALA A 37 12.26 -38.33 52.59
C ALA A 37 11.00 -37.53 52.95
N PRO A 38 10.99 -36.19 52.79
CA PRO A 38 9.77 -35.41 52.94
C PRO A 38 8.72 -35.90 51.92
N PRO A 39 7.43 -35.86 52.27
CA PRO A 39 6.37 -36.33 51.38
C PRO A 39 6.42 -35.57 50.06
N ALA A 40 6.33 -36.31 48.95
CA ALA A 40 6.23 -35.73 47.62
C ALA A 40 5.03 -34.76 47.55
N PRO A 41 5.15 -33.58 46.94
CA PRO A 41 4.01 -32.71 46.73
C PRO A 41 2.97 -33.46 45.88
N ALA A 42 1.70 -33.36 46.29
CA ALA A 42 0.60 -33.98 45.58
C ALA A 42 0.61 -33.56 44.09
N PRO A 43 0.29 -34.46 43.15
CA PRO A 43 0.22 -34.11 41.74
C PRO A 43 -0.77 -32.95 41.58
N THR A 44 -0.27 -31.82 41.08
CA THR A 44 -1.14 -30.69 40.73
C THR A 44 -2.00 -31.16 39.57
N ILE A 45 -3.30 -31.36 39.82
CA ILE A 45 -4.27 -31.55 38.75
C ILE A 45 -4.36 -30.21 38.04
N THR A 46 -3.60 -30.04 36.96
CA THR A 46 -3.74 -28.91 36.04
C THR A 46 -5.10 -29.07 35.39
N ARG A 47 -6.08 -28.31 35.87
CA ARG A 47 -7.41 -28.22 35.24
C ARG A 47 -7.18 -27.84 33.77
N PRO A 48 -7.73 -28.59 32.79
CA PRO A 48 -7.63 -28.19 31.39
C PRO A 48 -8.04 -26.73 31.27
N ALA A 49 -7.24 -25.93 30.56
CA ALA A 49 -7.63 -24.57 30.25
C ALA A 49 -9.06 -24.63 29.66
N PRO A 50 -10.00 -23.80 30.15
CA PRO A 50 -11.33 -23.77 29.57
C PRO A 50 -11.18 -23.60 28.06
N ALA A 51 -11.92 -24.41 27.30
CA ALA A 51 -11.94 -24.29 25.85
C ALA A 51 -12.19 -22.80 25.50
N PRO A 52 -11.45 -22.22 24.54
CA PRO A 52 -11.66 -20.83 24.18
C PRO A 52 -13.14 -20.64 23.87
N GLU A 53 -13.78 -19.73 24.61
CA GLU A 53 -15.19 -19.42 24.40
C GLU A 53 -15.40 -19.05 22.93
N PRO A 54 -16.45 -19.55 22.28
CA PRO A 54 -16.72 -19.20 20.89
C PRO A 54 -16.82 -17.68 20.79
N VAL A 55 -16.01 -17.09 19.90
CA VAL A 55 -16.02 -15.64 19.66
C VAL A 55 -17.43 -15.25 19.21
N VAL A 56 -18.20 -14.61 20.11
CA VAL A 56 -19.55 -14.15 19.81
C VAL A 56 -19.44 -12.99 18.82
N VAL A 57 -19.87 -13.23 17.57
CA VAL A 57 -19.90 -12.20 16.53
C VAL A 57 -20.99 -11.19 16.89
N THR A 58 -20.59 -10.00 17.33
CA THR A 58 -21.53 -8.93 17.69
C THR A 58 -22.00 -8.15 16.46
N ALA A 59 -23.14 -7.45 16.56
CA ALA A 59 -23.62 -6.56 15.50
C ALA A 59 -22.58 -5.49 15.12
N ARG A 60 -21.87 -4.96 16.12
CA ARG A 60 -20.75 -4.01 15.93
C ARG A 60 -19.61 -4.62 15.11
N MET A 61 -19.28 -5.90 15.33
CA MET A 61 -18.26 -6.60 14.54
C MET A 61 -18.70 -6.81 13.08
N LEU A 62 -20.00 -7.09 12.85
CA LEU A 62 -20.54 -7.22 11.49
C LEU A 62 -20.49 -5.87 10.75
N GLU A 63 -20.88 -4.78 11.40
CA GLU A 63 -20.80 -3.43 10.83
C GLU A 63 -19.36 -3.01 10.52
N ALA A 64 -18.42 -3.30 11.43
CA ALA A 64 -17.00 -3.03 11.22
C ALA A 64 -16.44 -3.83 10.04
N ARG A 65 -16.83 -5.10 9.88
CA ARG A 65 -16.46 -5.94 8.73
C ARG A 65 -17.00 -5.36 7.43
N ASP A 66 -18.29 -5.03 7.37
CA ASP A 66 -18.92 -4.42 6.19
C ASP A 66 -18.25 -3.10 5.81
N THR A 67 -17.96 -2.25 6.79
CA THR A 67 -17.25 -0.99 6.59
C THR A 67 -15.88 -1.21 5.93
N VAL A 68 -15.07 -2.12 6.50
CA VAL A 68 -13.75 -2.44 5.96
C VAL A 68 -13.86 -3.04 4.54
N SER A 69 -14.79 -3.96 4.31
CA SER A 69 -15.02 -4.57 3.00
C SER A 69 -15.39 -3.53 1.94
N ARG A 70 -16.32 -2.60 2.24
CA ARG A 70 -16.71 -1.54 1.31
C ARG A 70 -15.58 -0.56 1.01
N MET A 71 -14.80 -0.19 2.04
CA MET A 71 -13.64 0.66 1.87
C MET A 71 -12.60 0.02 0.94
N VAL A 72 -12.25 -1.24 1.18
CA VAL A 72 -11.28 -1.98 0.36
C VAL A 72 -11.78 -2.13 -1.08
N ALA A 73 -13.05 -2.48 -1.28
CA ALA A 73 -13.63 -2.60 -2.61
C ALA A 73 -13.60 -1.27 -3.38
N THR A 74 -13.90 -0.16 -2.69
CA THR A 74 -13.85 1.18 -3.28
C THR A 74 -12.41 1.57 -3.62
N GLN A 75 -11.46 1.35 -2.73
CA GLN A 75 -10.04 1.59 -2.99
C GLN A 75 -9.53 0.77 -4.19
N GLU A 76 -9.96 -0.47 -4.31
CA GLU A 76 -9.61 -1.33 -5.45
C GLU A 76 -10.19 -0.78 -6.76
N ARG A 77 -11.45 -0.34 -6.76
CA ARG A 77 -12.07 0.36 -7.89
C ARG A 77 -11.27 1.61 -8.30
N LEU A 78 -10.84 2.42 -7.33
CA LEU A 78 -9.98 3.59 -7.63
C LEU A 78 -8.67 3.20 -8.32
N TYR A 79 -8.06 2.07 -7.95
CA TYR A 79 -6.86 1.57 -8.62
C TYR A 79 -7.11 1.11 -10.05
N GLN A 80 -8.27 0.50 -10.32
CA GLN A 80 -8.66 0.17 -11.69
C GLN A 80 -8.78 1.44 -12.55
N ILE A 81 -9.42 2.47 -12.01
CA ILE A 81 -9.65 3.74 -12.71
C ILE A 81 -8.34 4.50 -12.94
N VAL A 82 -7.49 4.61 -11.92
CA VAL A 82 -6.28 5.43 -12.00
C VAL A 82 -5.12 4.75 -12.75
N ALA A 83 -5.12 3.42 -12.90
CA ALA A 83 -4.02 2.69 -13.53
C ALA A 83 -3.61 3.23 -14.92
N PRO A 84 -4.50 3.38 -15.90
CA PRO A 84 -4.13 3.95 -17.19
C PRO A 84 -3.69 5.42 -17.08
N LEU A 85 -4.24 6.20 -16.12
CA LEU A 85 -3.79 7.56 -15.87
C LEU A 85 -2.34 7.60 -15.39
N LEU A 86 -1.93 6.71 -14.48
CA LEU A 86 -0.57 6.68 -13.96
C LEU A 86 0.43 6.09 -14.96
N ILE A 87 0.06 5.02 -15.68
CA ILE A 87 0.98 4.27 -16.55
C ILE A 87 1.16 4.96 -17.90
N ASN A 88 0.06 5.33 -18.59
CA ASN A 88 0.13 5.84 -19.96
C ASN A 88 0.62 7.29 -20.06
N ASN A 89 0.78 7.96 -18.92
CA ASN A 89 1.18 9.36 -18.83
C ASN A 89 2.54 9.58 -18.16
N ALA A 90 3.35 8.53 -17.99
CA ALA A 90 4.68 8.66 -17.41
C ALA A 90 5.49 9.81 -18.03
N ASP A 91 5.43 9.99 -19.36
CA ASP A 91 6.14 11.06 -20.08
C ASP A 91 5.65 12.47 -19.74
N LEU A 92 4.38 12.61 -19.32
CA LEU A 92 3.79 13.89 -18.92
C LEU A 92 4.04 14.22 -17.45
N CYS A 93 4.46 13.24 -16.64
CA CYS A 93 4.62 13.39 -15.20
C CYS A 93 5.97 13.99 -14.75
N ARG A 94 6.81 14.43 -15.68
CA ARG A 94 8.07 15.15 -15.42
C ARG A 94 8.93 14.43 -14.37
N THR A 95 9.20 15.08 -13.24
CA THR A 95 10.01 14.55 -12.12
C THR A 95 9.28 13.52 -11.27
N HIS A 96 7.97 13.31 -11.47
CA HIS A 96 7.16 12.33 -10.74
C HIS A 96 7.06 10.97 -11.46
N ALA A 97 7.72 10.83 -12.61
CA ALA A 97 7.81 9.55 -13.30
C ALA A 97 8.90 8.69 -12.67
N HIS A 98 8.51 7.61 -12.00
CA HIS A 98 9.43 6.66 -11.37
C HIS A 98 9.05 5.22 -11.72
N GLU A 99 10.02 4.34 -11.53
CA GLU A 99 9.79 2.91 -11.61
C GLU A 99 8.99 2.46 -10.38
N LEU A 100 7.96 1.63 -10.61
CA LEU A 100 7.17 1.01 -9.56
C LEU A 100 6.87 -0.45 -9.87
N LEU A 101 6.62 -1.26 -8.84
CA LEU A 101 6.20 -2.65 -9.02
C LEU A 101 4.72 -2.75 -9.39
N GLY A 102 3.89 -1.84 -8.87
CA GLY A 102 2.46 -1.77 -9.18
C GLY A 102 1.58 -2.66 -8.31
N PHE A 103 1.88 -2.75 -7.02
CA PHE A 103 0.98 -3.34 -6.03
C PHE A 103 1.06 -2.57 -4.72
N THR A 104 0.05 -2.76 -3.87
CA THR A 104 0.07 -2.35 -2.46
C THR A 104 -0.07 -3.56 -1.57
N ALA A 105 0.42 -3.45 -0.34
CA ALA A 105 0.33 -4.51 0.65
C ALA A 105 -0.06 -3.96 2.02
N LYS A 106 -0.81 -4.77 2.76
CA LYS A 106 -1.40 -4.45 4.07
C LYS A 106 -1.26 -5.65 5.00
N ASN A 107 -1.39 -5.43 6.30
CA ASN A 107 -1.49 -6.50 7.29
C ASN A 107 -2.54 -6.12 8.36
N LYS A 108 -2.69 -6.92 9.42
CA LYS A 108 -3.74 -6.68 10.43
C LYS A 108 -3.61 -5.32 11.13
N TYR A 109 -2.41 -4.75 11.18
CA TYR A 109 -2.14 -3.47 11.85
C TYR A 109 -2.44 -2.25 10.97
N SER A 110 -2.70 -2.46 9.68
CA SER A 110 -3.15 -1.42 8.77
C SER A 110 -4.53 -0.86 9.14
N TYR A 111 -5.30 -1.57 9.97
CA TYR A 111 -6.62 -1.20 10.46
C TYR A 111 -6.60 -1.19 11.99
N PRO A 112 -6.34 -0.06 12.66
CA PRO A 112 -6.15 -0.03 14.11
C PRO A 112 -7.46 -0.22 14.89
N GLY A 113 -7.32 -0.60 16.16
CA GLY A 113 -8.44 -0.70 17.11
C GLY A 113 -9.43 -1.81 16.77
N GLU A 114 -10.72 -1.52 16.89
CA GLU A 114 -11.80 -2.49 16.61
C GLU A 114 -11.85 -2.98 15.16
N PHE A 115 -11.13 -2.31 14.26
CA PHE A 115 -11.04 -2.73 12.86
C PHE A 115 -9.97 -3.77 12.60
N ALA A 116 -9.06 -4.05 13.55
CA ALA A 116 -8.03 -5.07 13.37
C ALA A 116 -8.67 -6.45 13.26
N ASP A 117 -9.57 -6.79 14.19
CA ASP A 117 -10.33 -8.05 14.17
C ASP A 117 -11.29 -8.11 12.98
N ALA A 118 -11.88 -6.97 12.61
CA ALA A 118 -12.73 -6.87 11.44
C ALA A 118 -11.94 -7.11 10.14
N ALA A 119 -10.75 -6.53 10.01
CA ALA A 119 -9.86 -6.72 8.86
C ALA A 119 -9.33 -8.16 8.81
N GLN A 120 -8.96 -8.76 9.93
CA GLN A 120 -8.58 -10.17 9.98
C GLN A 120 -9.74 -11.06 9.52
N ALA A 121 -10.95 -10.81 10.00
CA ALA A 121 -12.10 -11.63 9.65
C ALA A 121 -12.64 -11.39 8.23
N ALA A 122 -12.59 -10.17 7.72
CA ALA A 122 -13.11 -9.81 6.41
C ALA A 122 -12.08 -10.01 5.28
N LEU A 123 -10.79 -9.82 5.57
CA LEU A 123 -9.72 -9.78 4.58
C LEU A 123 -8.68 -10.90 4.77
N GLY A 124 -8.69 -11.60 5.91
CA GLY A 124 -7.71 -12.65 6.21
C GLY A 124 -6.32 -12.11 6.56
N TYR A 125 -6.20 -10.82 6.91
CA TYR A 125 -4.90 -10.23 7.24
C TYR A 125 -4.35 -10.75 8.56
N GLY A 126 -3.14 -11.31 8.49
CA GLY A 126 -2.32 -11.69 9.63
C GLY A 126 -1.20 -10.68 9.91
N GLU A 127 -0.08 -11.14 10.44
CA GLU A 127 1.10 -10.28 10.69
C GLU A 127 1.97 -10.04 9.45
N GLN A 128 1.95 -11.00 8.52
CA GLN A 128 2.64 -10.90 7.24
C GLN A 128 1.95 -9.84 6.36
N LEU A 129 2.74 -9.12 5.58
CA LEU A 129 2.18 -8.27 4.52
C LEU A 129 1.52 -9.14 3.47
N GLN A 130 0.29 -8.79 3.14
CA GLN A 130 -0.49 -9.41 2.08
C GLN A 130 -0.80 -8.38 1.01
N VAL A 131 -0.70 -8.77 -0.26
CA VAL A 131 -1.06 -7.91 -1.39
C VAL A 131 -2.52 -7.52 -1.25
N SER A 132 -2.76 -6.22 -1.06
CA SER A 132 -4.09 -5.63 -0.88
C SER A 132 -4.70 -5.18 -2.20
N GLY A 133 -3.85 -4.83 -3.17
CA GLY A 133 -4.27 -4.39 -4.50
C GLY A 133 -3.13 -4.52 -5.50
N VAL A 134 -3.48 -4.76 -6.76
CA VAL A 134 -2.54 -4.83 -7.87
C VAL A 134 -3.00 -3.83 -8.92
N LEU A 135 -2.10 -2.94 -9.34
CA LEU A 135 -2.37 -1.91 -10.34
C LEU A 135 -2.47 -2.57 -11.73
N PRO A 136 -3.62 -2.50 -12.43
CA PRO A 136 -3.75 -3.04 -13.78
C PRO A 136 -2.69 -2.52 -14.73
N GLY A 137 -2.24 -3.36 -15.66
CA GLY A 137 -1.21 -2.99 -16.63
C GLY A 137 0.19 -2.77 -16.03
N SER A 138 0.38 -2.94 -14.72
CA SER A 138 1.70 -2.88 -14.09
C SER A 138 2.48 -4.18 -14.22
N GLY A 139 3.75 -4.14 -13.82
CA GLY A 139 4.63 -5.31 -13.80
C GLY A 139 4.16 -6.38 -12.83
N ALA A 140 3.63 -6.00 -11.66
CA ALA A 140 3.01 -6.94 -10.73
C ALA A 140 1.83 -7.68 -11.37
N ALA A 141 0.96 -6.96 -12.10
CA ALA A 141 -0.14 -7.57 -12.84
C ALA A 141 0.37 -8.54 -13.91
N ARG A 142 1.35 -8.12 -14.73
CA ARG A 142 1.94 -8.97 -15.79
C ARG A 142 2.63 -10.21 -15.24
N ALA A 143 3.27 -10.12 -14.09
CA ALA A 143 3.96 -11.23 -13.43
C ALA A 143 3.01 -12.19 -12.69
N GLY A 144 1.71 -11.87 -12.60
CA GLY A 144 0.72 -12.74 -11.98
C GLY A 144 0.68 -12.68 -10.45
N LEU A 145 1.17 -11.58 -9.87
CA LEU A 145 0.92 -11.24 -8.47
C LEU A 145 -0.58 -10.97 -8.27
N ARG A 146 -1.16 -11.42 -7.16
CA ARG A 146 -2.60 -11.34 -6.91
C ARG A 146 -2.89 -10.81 -5.52
N LYS A 147 -4.05 -10.16 -5.38
CA LYS A 147 -4.63 -9.86 -4.06
C LYS A 147 -4.69 -11.14 -3.23
N GLY A 148 -4.30 -11.05 -1.96
CA GLY A 148 -4.22 -12.21 -1.07
C GLY A 148 -2.86 -12.92 -1.03
N ASP A 149 -1.93 -12.61 -1.96
CA ASP A 149 -0.57 -13.14 -1.89
C ASP A 149 0.16 -12.60 -0.65
N GLU A 150 0.65 -13.50 0.20
CA GLU A 150 1.45 -13.11 1.35
C GLU A 150 2.92 -12.94 0.95
N LEU A 151 3.47 -11.76 1.18
CA LEU A 151 4.82 -11.39 0.80
C LEU A 151 5.83 -11.97 1.78
N VAL A 152 6.68 -12.89 1.34
CA VAL A 152 7.66 -13.60 2.19
C VAL A 152 9.03 -12.93 2.13
N SER A 153 9.55 -12.68 0.93
CA SER A 153 10.87 -12.07 0.74
C SER A 153 10.96 -11.34 -0.60
N VAL A 154 11.95 -10.46 -0.73
CA VAL A 154 12.35 -9.81 -1.99
C VAL A 154 13.85 -9.99 -2.16
N GLU A 155 14.31 -10.44 -3.33
CA GLU A 155 15.73 -10.73 -3.59
C GLU A 155 16.36 -11.62 -2.48
N ALA A 156 15.62 -12.66 -2.07
CA ALA A 156 15.94 -13.54 -0.93
C ALA A 156 16.04 -12.87 0.45
N GLN A 157 15.89 -11.55 0.55
CA GLN A 157 15.80 -10.83 1.82
C GLN A 157 14.38 -10.94 2.40
N PRO A 158 14.19 -11.49 3.61
CA PRO A 158 12.87 -11.57 4.24
C PRO A 158 12.21 -10.20 4.39
N LEU A 159 10.92 -10.14 4.08
CA LEU A 159 10.13 -8.93 4.29
C LEU A 159 9.63 -8.87 5.75
N PRO A 160 9.56 -7.66 6.33
CA PRO A 160 9.18 -7.48 7.73
C PRO A 160 7.71 -7.84 7.98
N THR A 161 7.40 -8.20 9.23
CA THR A 161 6.06 -8.47 9.74
C THR A 161 5.73 -7.52 10.89
N GLY A 162 4.47 -7.50 11.34
CA GLY A 162 4.07 -6.71 12.51
C GLY A 162 3.65 -5.26 12.22
N PRO A 163 3.51 -4.41 13.26
CA PRO A 163 2.88 -3.09 13.15
C PRO A 163 3.52 -2.12 12.15
N ASN A 164 4.83 -2.24 11.94
CA ASN A 164 5.60 -1.32 11.10
C ASN A 164 6.01 -1.95 9.75
N ALA A 165 5.44 -3.11 9.41
CA ALA A 165 5.83 -3.88 8.24
C ALA A 165 5.72 -3.07 6.94
N GLU A 166 4.64 -2.33 6.73
CA GLU A 166 4.43 -1.52 5.52
C GLU A 166 5.57 -0.51 5.31
N THR A 167 5.86 0.31 6.32
CA THR A 167 6.90 1.35 6.25
C THR A 167 8.29 0.75 6.10
N GLN A 168 8.58 -0.36 6.79
CA GLN A 168 9.86 -1.04 6.69
C GLN A 168 10.04 -1.72 5.32
N ALA A 169 8.99 -2.36 4.79
CA ALA A 169 9.01 -2.95 3.45
C ALA A 169 9.18 -1.89 2.37
N ALA A 170 8.52 -0.73 2.49
CA ALA A 170 8.71 0.38 1.56
C ALA A 170 10.17 0.87 1.52
N ARG A 171 10.85 0.93 2.69
CA ARG A 171 12.28 1.26 2.77
C ARG A 171 13.20 0.22 2.13
N ILE A 172 12.81 -1.06 2.13
CA ILE A 172 13.55 -2.13 1.46
C ILE A 172 13.32 -2.07 -0.05
N LEU A 173 12.06 -1.99 -0.48
CA LEU A 173 11.68 -2.03 -1.89
C LEU A 173 12.09 -0.77 -2.65
N GLY A 174 11.98 0.42 -2.05
CA GLY A 174 12.23 1.69 -2.74
C GLY A 174 13.59 1.75 -3.46
N PRO A 175 14.71 1.52 -2.77
CA PRO A 175 16.04 1.50 -3.41
C PRO A 175 16.20 0.40 -4.47
N LEU A 176 15.55 -0.74 -4.30
CA LEU A 176 15.64 -1.87 -5.24
C LEU A 176 14.92 -1.56 -6.55
N VAL A 177 13.72 -0.99 -6.48
CA VAL A 177 12.93 -0.64 -7.67
C VAL A 177 13.63 0.38 -8.55
N GLY A 178 14.41 1.31 -7.98
CA GLY A 178 15.18 2.28 -8.74
C GLY A 178 16.47 1.75 -9.38
N ARG A 179 16.91 0.53 -9.04
CA ARG A 179 18.22 -0.04 -9.47
C ARG A 179 18.09 -1.26 -10.37
N HIS A 180 16.92 -1.90 -10.38
CA HIS A 180 16.70 -3.16 -11.09
C HIS A 180 15.54 -3.01 -12.08
N SER A 181 15.63 -3.70 -13.23
CA SER A 181 14.54 -3.77 -14.20
C SER A 181 13.43 -4.76 -13.80
N ALA A 182 13.73 -5.66 -12.87
CA ALA A 182 12.78 -6.57 -12.25
C ALA A 182 13.26 -7.00 -10.86
N LEU A 183 12.33 -7.35 -9.98
CA LEU A 183 12.60 -7.89 -8.65
C LEU A 183 11.99 -9.28 -8.48
N SER A 184 12.75 -10.21 -7.91
CA SER A 184 12.26 -11.52 -7.48
C SER A 184 11.55 -11.38 -6.12
N ILE A 185 10.23 -11.57 -6.12
CA ILE A 185 9.39 -11.53 -4.91
C ILE A 185 8.91 -12.93 -4.60
N THR A 186 9.27 -13.45 -3.43
CA THR A 186 8.73 -14.71 -2.93
C THR A 186 7.40 -14.44 -2.27
N VAL A 187 6.36 -15.12 -2.72
CA VAL A 187 5.02 -15.04 -2.16
C VAL A 187 4.50 -16.41 -1.75
N ARG A 188 3.61 -16.40 -0.76
CA ARG A 188 2.84 -17.57 -0.37
C ARG A 188 1.38 -17.37 -0.77
N ARG A 189 0.84 -18.34 -1.51
CA ARG A 189 -0.56 -18.40 -1.96
C ARG A 189 -1.14 -19.73 -1.53
N GLY A 190 -1.95 -19.72 -0.47
CA GLY A 190 -2.35 -20.95 0.21
C GLY A 190 -1.13 -21.65 0.82
N SER A 191 -0.97 -22.95 0.57
CA SER A 191 0.21 -23.73 1.01
C SER A 191 1.43 -23.59 0.11
N ALA A 192 1.28 -23.02 -1.10
CA ALA A 192 2.37 -22.93 -2.07
C ALA A 192 3.21 -21.66 -1.85
N VAL A 193 4.53 -21.82 -1.74
CA VAL A 193 5.51 -20.74 -1.76
C VAL A 193 6.17 -20.70 -3.14
N ARG A 194 6.22 -19.54 -3.77
CA ARG A 194 6.80 -19.36 -5.11
C ARG A 194 7.52 -18.03 -5.24
N ALA A 195 8.63 -18.02 -5.96
CA ALA A 195 9.26 -16.78 -6.42
C ALA A 195 8.57 -16.29 -7.70
N ILE A 196 8.29 -14.99 -7.77
CA ILE A 196 7.69 -14.31 -8.92
C ILE A 196 8.64 -13.18 -9.31
N THR A 197 9.13 -13.19 -10.55
CA THR A 197 9.93 -12.09 -11.09
C THR A 197 9.00 -10.98 -11.57
N VAL A 198 8.96 -9.87 -10.84
CA VAL A 198 8.10 -8.72 -11.10
C VAL A 198 8.90 -7.64 -11.82
N PRO A 199 8.66 -7.37 -13.12
CA PRO A 199 9.31 -6.27 -13.81
C PRO A 199 8.87 -4.93 -13.21
N VAL A 200 9.74 -3.93 -13.23
CA VAL A 200 9.32 -2.57 -12.87
C VAL A 200 8.48 -1.95 -13.99
N THR A 201 7.66 -0.97 -13.65
CA THR A 201 6.83 -0.21 -14.58
C THR A 201 7.04 1.26 -14.34
N ARG A 202 7.47 1.98 -15.37
CA ARG A 202 7.56 3.43 -15.33
C ARG A 202 6.16 4.03 -15.34
N ALA A 203 5.85 4.82 -14.32
CA ALA A 203 4.54 5.44 -14.17
C ALA A 203 4.64 6.75 -13.37
N CYS A 204 3.59 7.55 -13.40
CA CYS A 204 3.40 8.66 -12.47
C CYS A 204 3.28 8.05 -11.05
N ALA A 205 4.30 8.24 -10.22
CA ALA A 205 4.42 7.56 -8.94
C ALA A 205 3.64 8.27 -7.82
N PHE A 206 2.37 8.61 -8.09
CA PHE A 206 1.47 9.17 -7.10
C PHE A 206 0.71 8.05 -6.38
N LYS A 207 0.56 8.19 -5.07
CA LYS A 207 -0.33 7.33 -4.30
C LYS A 207 -1.75 7.88 -4.37
N VAL A 208 -2.72 7.02 -4.66
CA VAL A 208 -4.15 7.38 -4.67
C VAL A 208 -4.85 6.70 -3.51
N ASP A 209 -5.47 7.48 -2.64
CA ASP A 209 -6.16 6.99 -1.45
C ASP A 209 -7.66 7.38 -1.47
N LEU A 210 -8.49 6.50 -0.91
CA LEU A 210 -9.88 6.80 -0.55
C LEU A 210 -9.90 7.58 0.77
N GLY A 211 -10.59 8.73 0.79
CA GLY A 211 -10.94 9.40 2.03
C GLY A 211 -12.29 8.96 2.58
N ASN A 212 -12.31 8.57 3.85
CA ASN A 212 -13.50 8.01 4.52
C ASN A 212 -14.44 9.09 5.06
N ALA A 213 -14.69 10.14 4.27
CA ALA A 213 -15.59 11.24 4.57
C ALA A 213 -16.61 11.47 3.45
N ASP A 214 -17.75 12.06 3.82
CA ASP A 214 -18.90 12.25 2.92
C ASP A 214 -18.93 13.65 2.27
N ASN A 215 -18.00 14.55 2.62
CA ASN A 215 -17.88 15.81 1.91
C ASN A 215 -17.51 15.56 0.44
N ILE A 216 -18.04 16.37 -0.48
CA ILE A 216 -17.79 16.20 -1.91
C ILE A 216 -16.49 16.90 -2.28
N ASN A 217 -15.37 16.19 -2.14
CA ASN A 217 -14.06 16.80 -2.33
C ASN A 217 -12.96 15.81 -2.79
N SER A 218 -11.83 16.37 -3.20
CA SER A 218 -10.59 15.64 -3.43
C SER A 218 -9.40 16.54 -3.10
N TYR A 219 -8.23 15.95 -2.88
CA TYR A 219 -7.07 16.64 -2.35
C TYR A 219 -5.79 16.11 -3.00
N SER A 220 -4.84 17.02 -3.27
CA SER A 220 -3.55 16.69 -3.86
C SER A 220 -2.42 17.47 -3.17
N ASP A 221 -1.46 16.77 -2.55
CA ASP A 221 -0.42 17.40 -1.71
C ASP A 221 0.96 17.54 -2.38
N GLY A 222 1.06 17.19 -3.66
CA GLY A 222 2.30 17.11 -4.44
C GLY A 222 2.84 15.69 -4.61
N GLN A 223 2.42 14.72 -3.78
CA GLN A 223 2.89 13.33 -3.82
C GLN A 223 1.74 12.31 -3.78
N ARG A 224 0.61 12.70 -3.19
CA ARG A 224 -0.57 11.89 -2.99
C ARG A 224 -1.78 12.58 -3.59
N VAL A 225 -2.76 11.76 -3.94
CA VAL A 225 -4.10 12.16 -4.34
C VAL A 225 -5.06 11.44 -3.42
N LEU A 226 -6.04 12.16 -2.89
CA LEU A 226 -7.14 11.58 -2.14
C LEU A 226 -8.46 11.99 -2.76
N ILE A 227 -9.35 11.03 -2.98
CA ILE A 227 -10.74 11.29 -3.35
C ILE A 227 -11.65 10.83 -2.21
N THR A 228 -12.55 11.70 -1.79
CA THR A 228 -13.50 11.38 -0.71
C THR A 228 -14.55 10.37 -1.17
N ARG A 229 -15.07 9.56 -0.25
CA ARG A 229 -16.24 8.70 -0.48
C ARG A 229 -17.43 9.52 -1.00
N GLY A 230 -17.62 10.74 -0.47
CA GLY A 230 -18.61 11.68 -0.97
C GLY A 230 -18.46 11.96 -2.46
N MET A 231 -17.26 12.34 -2.92
CA MET A 231 -17.00 12.60 -4.34
C MET A 231 -17.18 11.35 -5.21
N VAL A 232 -16.75 10.17 -4.75
CA VAL A 232 -16.97 8.90 -5.46
C VAL A 232 -18.46 8.64 -5.68
N ASN A 233 -19.29 8.87 -4.66
CA ASN A 233 -20.74 8.70 -4.74
C ASN A 233 -21.38 9.73 -5.67
N PHE A 234 -20.94 10.99 -5.63
CA PHE A 234 -21.41 12.05 -6.51
C PHE A 234 -21.06 11.81 -7.98
N ALA A 235 -19.87 11.27 -8.26
CA ALA A 235 -19.39 11.07 -9.62
C ALA A 235 -20.23 10.08 -10.43
N GLN A 236 -20.85 9.09 -9.77
CA GLN A 236 -21.78 8.10 -10.34
C GLN A 236 -21.21 7.19 -11.46
N SER A 237 -19.99 7.43 -11.95
CA SER A 237 -19.35 6.64 -12.99
C SER A 237 -17.82 6.64 -12.83
N ASP A 238 -17.17 5.60 -13.36
CA ASP A 238 -15.71 5.48 -13.36
C ASP A 238 -15.04 6.60 -14.17
N GLU A 239 -15.67 7.01 -15.27
CA GLU A 239 -15.21 8.14 -16.10
C GLU A 239 -15.20 9.46 -15.32
N ALA A 240 -16.28 9.77 -14.59
CA ALA A 240 -16.35 10.98 -13.78
C ALA A 240 -15.36 10.95 -12.60
N ILE A 241 -15.12 9.78 -12.01
CA ILE A 241 -14.05 9.61 -11.01
C ILE A 241 -12.68 9.87 -11.65
N ALA A 242 -12.45 9.38 -12.88
CA ALA A 242 -11.22 9.62 -13.61
C ALA A 242 -11.00 11.12 -13.84
N PHE A 243 -12.05 11.92 -14.10
CA PHE A 243 -11.92 13.38 -14.25
C PHE A 243 -11.35 14.05 -13.00
N VAL A 244 -11.84 13.67 -11.82
CA VAL A 244 -11.35 14.19 -10.53
C VAL A 244 -9.91 13.73 -10.29
N LEU A 245 -9.62 12.44 -10.46
CA LEU A 245 -8.28 11.90 -10.22
C LEU A 245 -7.24 12.49 -11.19
N ALA A 246 -7.58 12.65 -12.47
CA ALA A 246 -6.68 13.25 -13.47
C ALA A 246 -6.39 14.71 -13.14
N LYS A 247 -7.38 15.44 -12.62
CA LYS A 247 -7.22 16.84 -12.18
C LYS A 247 -6.25 16.96 -11.00
N ASP A 248 -6.37 16.09 -10.01
CA ASP A 248 -5.48 16.07 -8.85
C ASP A 248 -4.06 15.60 -9.21
N ILE A 249 -3.94 14.61 -10.11
CA ILE A 249 -2.65 14.21 -10.68
C ILE A 249 -2.01 15.40 -11.40
N ALA A 250 -2.78 16.15 -12.21
CA ALA A 250 -2.28 17.34 -12.90
C ALA A 250 -1.82 18.43 -11.93
N HIS A 251 -2.53 18.68 -10.83
CA HIS A 251 -2.07 19.59 -9.76
C HIS A 251 -0.71 19.18 -9.20
N ASN A 252 -0.52 17.89 -8.94
CA ASN A 252 0.75 17.38 -8.43
C ASN A 252 1.87 17.51 -9.46
N VAL A 253 1.63 17.09 -10.71
CA VAL A 253 2.61 17.18 -11.81
C VAL A 253 3.07 18.62 -12.05
N LEU A 254 2.16 19.59 -11.92
CA LEU A 254 2.46 21.01 -12.08
C LEU A 254 3.02 21.66 -10.81
N GLY A 255 3.16 20.91 -9.71
CA GLY A 255 3.74 21.39 -8.45
C GLY A 255 2.89 22.45 -7.74
N HIS A 256 1.58 22.51 -8.00
CA HIS A 256 0.72 23.58 -7.49
C HIS A 256 0.69 23.64 -5.97
N ALA A 257 0.66 22.51 -5.27
CA ALA A 257 0.71 22.46 -3.80
C ALA A 257 1.98 23.12 -3.22
N ASN A 258 3.11 23.04 -3.93
CA ASN A 258 4.35 23.71 -3.54
C ASN A 258 4.30 25.21 -3.85
N THR A 259 3.82 25.58 -5.04
CA THR A 259 3.63 26.98 -5.46
C THR A 259 2.74 27.75 -4.49
N THR A 260 1.65 27.13 -4.02
CA THR A 260 0.72 27.73 -3.06
C THR A 260 1.15 27.53 -1.60
N ARG A 261 2.26 26.82 -1.32
CA ARG A 261 2.74 26.45 0.02
C ARG A 261 1.69 25.70 0.86
N GLN A 262 0.94 24.81 0.23
CA GLN A 262 -0.15 24.05 0.86
C GLN A 262 0.10 22.55 0.98
N ALA A 263 1.23 22.04 0.47
CA ALA A 263 1.58 20.62 0.55
C ALA A 263 1.41 20.04 1.98
N TYR A 264 1.88 20.75 3.02
CA TYR A 264 1.75 20.29 4.41
C TYR A 264 0.29 20.30 4.91
N THR A 265 -0.44 21.40 4.69
CA THR A 265 -1.85 21.53 5.14
C THR A 265 -2.74 20.49 4.48
N VAL A 266 -2.60 20.32 3.16
CA VAL A 266 -3.35 19.32 2.40
C VAL A 266 -2.90 17.91 2.79
N GLY A 267 -1.60 17.71 3.03
CA GLY A 267 -1.06 16.44 3.52
C GLY A 267 -1.66 16.00 4.85
N GLY A 268 -1.81 16.92 5.81
CA GLY A 268 -2.49 16.65 7.09
C GLY A 268 -3.97 16.30 6.92
N MET A 269 -4.64 16.91 5.93
CA MET A 269 -6.02 16.54 5.58
C MET A 269 -6.08 15.11 5.02
N ILE A 270 -5.15 14.75 4.15
CA ILE A 270 -5.04 13.39 3.62
C ILE A 270 -4.79 12.40 4.76
N ASP A 271 -3.83 12.66 5.64
CA ASP A 271 -3.50 11.79 6.78
C ASP A 271 -4.70 11.54 7.70
N ASN A 272 -5.52 12.57 7.94
CA ASN A 272 -6.75 12.43 8.69
C ASN A 272 -7.79 11.57 7.93
N LEU A 273 -8.08 11.92 6.68
CA LEU A 273 -9.20 11.34 5.94
C LEU A 273 -8.99 9.89 5.50
N VAL A 274 -7.75 9.41 5.38
CA VAL A 274 -7.49 7.99 5.08
C VAL A 274 -7.79 7.04 6.25
N ALA A 275 -7.90 7.57 7.47
CA ALA A 275 -8.27 6.78 8.64
C ALA A 275 -9.68 6.19 8.47
N VAL A 276 -9.92 4.99 9.01
CA VAL A 276 -11.23 4.31 8.92
C VAL A 276 -12.35 5.15 9.54
N ARG A 277 -12.04 5.84 10.65
CA ARG A 277 -12.91 6.85 11.25
C ARG A 277 -12.13 8.16 11.40
N PRO A 278 -12.18 9.06 10.40
CA PRO A 278 -11.46 10.32 10.46
C PRO A 278 -12.11 11.28 11.46
N ASP A 279 -11.33 12.24 11.98
CA ASP A 279 -11.90 13.38 12.70
C ASP A 279 -12.51 14.34 11.66
N THR A 280 -13.82 14.53 11.74
CA THR A 280 -14.56 15.41 10.82
C THR A 280 -14.65 16.85 11.31
N SER A 281 -14.08 17.20 12.47
CA SER A 281 -14.03 18.57 12.97
C SER A 281 -13.32 19.52 11.99
N LEU A 282 -12.28 19.03 11.30
CA LEU A 282 -11.58 19.75 10.24
C LEU A 282 -12.48 20.10 9.05
N LEU A 283 -13.65 19.45 8.91
CA LEU A 283 -14.60 19.69 7.83
C LEU A 283 -15.55 20.88 8.05
N ILE A 284 -15.60 21.46 9.27
CA ILE A 284 -16.55 22.52 9.64
C ILE A 284 -16.26 23.87 8.94
N GLY A 285 -15.05 24.05 8.39
CA GLY A 285 -14.64 25.22 7.61
C GLY A 285 -13.80 24.82 6.40
N SER A 286 -12.78 25.60 6.05
CA SER A 286 -11.86 25.26 4.94
C SER A 286 -10.68 24.36 5.34
N ALA A 287 -10.58 23.95 6.60
CA ALA A 287 -9.39 23.27 7.16
C ALA A 287 -8.07 24.06 6.97
N GLY A 288 -8.14 25.38 6.79
CA GLY A 288 -6.97 26.20 6.45
C GLY A 288 -6.50 26.05 5.00
N ILE A 289 -7.21 25.28 4.18
CA ILE A 289 -6.94 25.14 2.75
C ILE A 289 -7.43 26.38 2.03
N LYS A 290 -6.52 27.05 1.32
CA LYS A 290 -6.86 28.25 0.53
C LYS A 290 -7.35 27.85 -0.87
N PRO A 291 -8.29 28.61 -1.47
CA PRO A 291 -8.70 28.39 -2.85
C PRO A 291 -7.51 28.46 -3.82
N VAL A 292 -7.55 27.61 -4.84
CA VAL A 292 -6.54 27.57 -5.90
C VAL A 292 -6.71 28.79 -6.81
N PRO A 293 -5.62 29.53 -7.12
CA PRO A 293 -5.67 30.61 -8.09
C PRO A 293 -6.17 30.12 -9.46
N GLN A 294 -7.00 30.94 -10.10
CA GLN A 294 -7.69 30.64 -11.35
C GLN A 294 -6.77 30.07 -12.45
N ASP A 295 -5.60 30.66 -12.67
CA ASP A 295 -4.67 30.21 -13.72
C ASP A 295 -4.02 28.86 -13.41
N LEU A 296 -3.73 28.58 -12.14
CA LEU A 296 -3.23 27.26 -11.72
C LEU A 296 -4.32 26.20 -11.87
N ASP A 297 -5.55 26.54 -11.52
CA ASP A 297 -6.68 25.63 -11.67
C ASP A 297 -6.91 25.31 -13.16
N ALA A 298 -6.99 26.32 -14.02
CA ALA A 298 -7.12 26.13 -15.46
C ALA A 298 -5.96 25.33 -16.09
N ALA A 299 -4.71 25.58 -15.68
CA ALA A 299 -3.56 24.80 -16.15
C ALA A 299 -3.68 23.31 -15.78
N ALA A 300 -4.23 23.01 -14.61
CA ALA A 300 -4.51 21.64 -14.20
C ALA A 300 -5.66 21.02 -15.01
N ASP A 301 -6.71 21.77 -15.38
CA ASP A 301 -7.76 21.25 -16.29
C ASP A 301 -7.18 20.91 -17.68
N TYR A 302 -6.34 21.80 -18.21
CA TYR A 302 -5.65 21.62 -19.49
C TYR A 302 -4.86 20.31 -19.51
N LEU A 303 -3.95 20.12 -18.54
CA LEU A 303 -3.16 18.91 -18.45
C LEU A 303 -4.02 17.67 -18.16
N ALA A 304 -5.01 17.75 -17.27
CA ALA A 304 -5.87 16.62 -16.91
C ALA A 304 -6.60 16.02 -18.13
N LEU A 305 -7.07 16.86 -19.06
CA LEU A 305 -7.73 16.38 -20.28
C LEU A 305 -6.77 15.61 -21.19
N TYR A 306 -5.50 16.02 -21.28
CA TYR A 306 -4.47 15.23 -21.95
C TYR A 306 -4.21 13.89 -21.25
N LEU A 307 -4.11 13.90 -19.92
CA LEU A 307 -3.93 12.66 -19.13
C LEU A 307 -5.06 11.67 -19.38
N LEU A 308 -6.31 12.15 -19.39
CA LEU A 308 -7.52 11.37 -19.64
C LEU A 308 -7.54 10.79 -21.05
N ALA A 309 -7.32 11.62 -22.07
CA ALA A 309 -7.35 11.19 -23.46
C ALA A 309 -6.27 10.13 -23.75
N ARG A 310 -5.07 10.28 -23.19
CA ARG A 310 -3.98 9.29 -23.30
C ARG A 310 -4.24 8.02 -22.50
N ALA A 311 -5.02 8.11 -21.43
CA ALA A 311 -5.49 6.97 -20.66
C ALA A 311 -6.70 6.25 -21.31
N GLY A 312 -7.24 6.79 -22.41
CA GLY A 312 -8.37 6.21 -23.15
C GLY A 312 -9.75 6.57 -22.61
N TYR A 313 -9.85 7.54 -21.70
CA TYR A 313 -11.13 8.05 -21.20
C TYR A 313 -11.77 9.01 -22.21
N ASN A 314 -13.11 9.00 -22.27
CA ASN A 314 -13.84 9.99 -23.04
C ASN A 314 -13.85 11.33 -22.28
N ILE A 315 -13.37 12.38 -22.94
CA ILE A 315 -13.24 13.73 -22.36
C ILE A 315 -14.43 14.63 -22.67
N GLU A 316 -15.40 14.18 -23.49
CA GLU A 316 -16.52 15.00 -23.94
C GLU A 316 -17.47 15.41 -22.81
N HIS A 317 -17.61 14.56 -21.79
CA HIS A 317 -18.50 14.82 -20.65
C HIS A 317 -17.85 15.63 -19.53
N ALA A 318 -16.58 16.04 -19.67
CA ALA A 318 -15.85 16.76 -18.64
C ALA A 318 -16.54 18.09 -18.26
N HIS A 319 -16.98 18.88 -19.24
CA HIS A 319 -17.72 20.13 -18.98
C HIS A 319 -18.97 19.86 -18.15
N ALA A 320 -19.83 18.95 -18.62
CA ALA A 320 -21.11 18.65 -17.98
C ALA A 320 -20.93 18.14 -16.54
N PHE A 321 -19.88 17.34 -16.28
CA PHE A 321 -19.54 16.91 -14.93
C PHE A 321 -19.18 18.09 -14.01
N TRP A 322 -18.23 18.93 -14.42
CA TRP A 322 -17.77 20.06 -13.60
C TRP A 322 -18.86 21.12 -13.41
N GLN A 323 -19.69 21.36 -14.44
CA GLN A 323 -20.85 22.25 -14.34
C GLN A 323 -21.88 21.72 -13.34
N ARG A 324 -22.20 20.42 -13.39
CA ARG A 324 -23.13 19.78 -12.43
C ARG A 324 -22.60 19.87 -11.00
N LEU A 325 -21.32 19.59 -10.79
CA LEU A 325 -20.68 19.68 -9.48
C LEU A 325 -20.80 21.09 -8.90
N ALA A 326 -20.41 22.11 -9.67
CA ALA A 326 -20.46 23.50 -9.21
C ALA A 326 -21.89 24.02 -8.99
N GLY A 327 -22.87 23.52 -9.75
CA GLY A 327 -24.28 23.87 -9.57
C GLY A 327 -24.89 23.31 -8.28
N GLN A 328 -24.53 22.08 -7.89
CA GLN A 328 -25.05 21.45 -6.67
C GLN A 328 -24.23 21.79 -5.42
N TYR A 329 -22.92 22.00 -5.59
CA TYR A 329 -21.98 22.31 -4.52
C TYR A 329 -21.22 23.61 -4.87
N PRO A 330 -21.86 24.78 -4.73
CA PRO A 330 -21.24 26.06 -5.04
C PRO A 330 -20.11 26.42 -4.05
N PRO A 331 -19.28 27.46 -4.33
CA PRO A 331 -18.20 27.89 -3.44
C PRO A 331 -18.61 28.24 -2.00
N THR A 332 -19.90 28.50 -1.75
CA THR A 332 -20.45 28.74 -0.40
C THR A 332 -20.47 27.48 0.47
N VAL A 333 -20.32 26.29 -0.12
CA VAL A 333 -20.09 25.03 0.61
C VAL A 333 -18.60 24.94 0.97
N LEU A 334 -18.22 25.51 2.11
CA LEU A 334 -16.83 25.82 2.49
C LEU A 334 -15.82 24.66 2.49
N ASN A 335 -16.27 23.41 2.51
CA ASN A 335 -15.42 22.21 2.39
C ASN A 335 -15.79 21.29 1.20
N GLY A 336 -16.54 21.85 0.25
CA GLY A 336 -16.79 21.23 -1.04
C GLY A 336 -15.66 21.54 -2.02
N TYR A 337 -15.56 20.71 -3.05
CA TYR A 337 -14.57 20.85 -4.11
C TYR A 337 -14.54 22.27 -4.70
N THR A 338 -15.71 22.84 -5.02
CA THR A 338 -15.81 24.16 -5.66
C THR A 338 -15.37 25.31 -4.74
N ALA A 339 -15.36 25.15 -3.41
CA ALA A 339 -14.79 26.16 -2.52
C ALA A 339 -13.26 26.24 -2.65
N ILE A 340 -12.61 25.10 -2.92
CA ILE A 340 -11.16 25.03 -3.20
C ILE A 340 -10.87 25.42 -4.66
N HIS A 341 -11.79 25.14 -5.58
CA HIS A 341 -11.65 25.35 -7.03
C HIS A 341 -12.72 26.32 -7.60
N PRO A 342 -12.75 27.61 -7.16
CA PRO A 342 -13.92 28.47 -7.33
C PRO A 342 -14.13 29.05 -8.74
N ALA A 343 -13.09 29.11 -9.58
CA ALA A 343 -13.10 29.80 -10.87
C ALA A 343 -13.83 29.00 -11.99
N THR A 344 -14.99 28.42 -11.68
CA THR A 344 -15.70 27.44 -12.52
C THR A 344 -15.92 27.93 -13.96
N SER A 345 -16.45 29.14 -14.16
CA SER A 345 -16.75 29.64 -15.51
C SER A 345 -15.51 29.73 -16.40
N TYR A 346 -14.37 30.14 -15.84
CA TYR A 346 -13.12 30.23 -16.59
C TYR A 346 -12.59 28.83 -16.94
N ARG A 347 -12.62 27.92 -15.96
CA ARG A 347 -12.21 26.53 -16.14
C ARG A 347 -13.01 25.82 -17.22
N LEU A 348 -14.34 25.98 -17.23
CA LEU A 348 -15.21 25.40 -18.25
C LEU A 348 -14.83 25.90 -19.65
N GLY A 349 -14.53 27.19 -19.81
CA GLY A 349 -14.05 27.73 -21.08
C GLY A 349 -12.70 27.16 -21.53
N VAL A 350 -11.80 26.83 -20.59
CA VAL A 350 -10.53 26.14 -20.89
C VAL A 350 -10.78 24.68 -21.24
N ILE A 351 -11.66 23.99 -20.52
CA ILE A 351 -12.06 22.61 -20.79
C ILE A 351 -12.58 22.48 -22.22
N ASP A 352 -13.51 23.33 -22.64
CA ASP A 352 -14.11 23.27 -23.98
C ASP A 352 -13.07 23.45 -25.09
N LYS A 353 -12.16 24.43 -24.94
CA LYS A 353 -11.06 24.67 -25.88
C LYS A 353 -10.11 23.46 -25.94
N THR A 354 -9.78 22.89 -24.79
CA THR A 354 -8.85 21.76 -24.70
C THR A 354 -9.44 20.50 -25.30
N VAL A 355 -10.73 20.22 -25.07
CA VAL A 355 -11.43 19.09 -25.70
C VAL A 355 -11.41 19.23 -27.22
N ALA A 356 -11.70 20.44 -27.74
CA ALA A 356 -11.63 20.71 -29.18
C ALA A 356 -10.22 20.51 -29.74
N GLU A 357 -9.19 20.99 -29.03
CA GLU A 357 -7.79 20.81 -29.42
C GLU A 357 -7.40 19.32 -29.47
N ILE A 358 -7.69 18.56 -28.42
CA ILE A 358 -7.37 17.12 -28.36
C ILE A 358 -8.06 16.37 -29.49
N LYS A 359 -9.34 16.64 -29.74
CA LYS A 359 -10.08 16.05 -30.86
C LYS A 359 -9.43 16.36 -32.21
N ALA A 360 -9.00 17.60 -32.42
CA ALA A 360 -8.28 17.97 -33.65
C ALA A 360 -6.96 17.21 -33.78
N LYS A 361 -6.20 17.02 -32.69
CA LYS A 361 -4.97 16.21 -32.69
C LYS A 361 -5.26 14.73 -32.99
N GLN A 362 -6.30 14.15 -32.39
CA GLN A 362 -6.72 12.77 -32.65
C GLN A 362 -7.12 12.57 -34.12
N ALA A 363 -7.95 13.45 -34.68
CA ALA A 363 -8.38 13.40 -36.07
C ALA A 363 -7.18 13.51 -37.04
N ALA A 364 -6.20 14.35 -36.71
CA ALA A 364 -4.97 14.51 -37.47
C ALA A 364 -3.90 13.43 -37.17
N ARG A 365 -4.20 12.44 -36.32
CA ARG A 365 -3.25 11.41 -35.83
C ARG A 365 -1.93 11.99 -35.28
N LYS A 366 -2.02 13.16 -34.64
CA LYS A 366 -0.88 13.82 -33.99
C LYS A 366 -0.70 13.28 -32.56
N PRO A 367 0.53 13.30 -32.02
CA PRO A 367 0.77 12.99 -30.61
C PRO A 367 -0.12 13.82 -29.69
N LEU A 368 -0.72 13.17 -28.69
CA LEU A 368 -1.48 13.84 -27.63
C LEU A 368 -0.50 14.36 -26.58
N LEU A 369 0.09 15.51 -26.89
CA LEU A 369 0.98 16.25 -26.01
C LEU A 369 0.42 17.68 -25.82
N PRO A 370 0.43 18.21 -24.59
CA PRO A 370 0.02 19.57 -24.27
C PRO A 370 0.93 20.63 -24.87
#